data_AF-A0A3D4ADY9-F1
#
_entry.id   AF-A0A3D4ADY9-F1
#
_cell.length_a   1.000
_cell.length_b   1.000
_cell.length_c   1.000
_cell.angle_alpha   90.00
_cell.angle_beta   90.00
_cell.angle_gamma   90.00
#
_symmetry.space_group_name_H-M   'P 1'
#
loop_
_entity.id
_entity.type
_entity.pdbx_description
1 polymer ?
#
loop_
_entity_poly.entity_id
_entity_poly.type
_entity_poly.pdbx_seq_one_letter_code
_entity_poly.pdbx_strand_id
1 'polypeptide(L)'
;MFTAITLYKDEEITVFKGDVITEKQIRDRVSAEDDKYFIALLNGKILDCMHTECFAKYANDATGYSASLFTNNAKIIINEQNQVCLMATKKILAGSEIFCSYGKRYWKKHRV
;
A
#
# COMPACT_ATOMS: atom_id res chain seq x y z
N MET A 1 1.86 -8.83 4.85
CA MET A 1 1.63 -9.82 3.76
C MET A 1 2.92 -10.61 3.53
N PHE A 2 2.86 -11.93 3.28
CA PHE A 2 4.06 -12.76 3.04
C PHE A 2 4.11 -13.27 1.59
N THR A 3 5.31 -13.34 1.00
CA THR A 3 5.48 -13.91 -0.35
C THR A 3 5.60 -15.43 -0.32
N ALA A 4 4.98 -16.14 -1.25
CA ALA A 4 5.12 -17.58 -1.41
C ALA A 4 6.37 -17.98 -2.22
N ILE A 5 6.90 -17.06 -3.02
CA ILE A 5 8.06 -17.29 -3.90
C ILE A 5 9.16 -16.28 -3.61
N THR A 6 10.38 -16.57 -4.05
CA THR A 6 11.45 -15.58 -4.04
C THR A 6 11.17 -14.54 -5.12
N LEU A 7 11.21 -13.27 -4.74
CA LEU A 7 11.06 -12.12 -5.63
C LEU A 7 12.40 -11.43 -5.83
N TYR A 8 12.62 -10.90 -7.02
CA TYR A 8 13.82 -10.14 -7.38
C TYR A 8 13.53 -8.66 -7.45
N LYS A 9 14.61 -7.87 -7.40
CA LYS A 9 14.51 -6.41 -7.51
C LYS A 9 13.80 -6.05 -8.81
N ASP A 10 12.91 -5.06 -8.72
CA ASP A 10 12.11 -4.51 -9.81
C ASP A 10 11.01 -5.45 -10.36
N GLU A 11 10.77 -6.60 -9.72
CA GLU A 11 9.59 -7.42 -10.01
C GLU A 11 8.31 -6.79 -9.41
N GLU A 12 7.23 -6.81 -10.22
CA GLU A 12 5.90 -6.51 -9.72
C GLU A 12 5.43 -7.64 -8.80
N ILE A 13 5.02 -7.27 -7.59
CA ILE A 13 4.58 -8.20 -6.56
C ILE A 13 3.09 -8.45 -6.69
N THR A 14 2.30 -7.37 -6.67
CA THR A 14 0.83 -7.43 -6.70
C THR A 14 0.24 -6.03 -6.91
N VAL A 15 -0.99 -5.97 -7.40
CA VAL A 15 -1.74 -4.75 -7.73
C VAL A 15 -2.73 -4.40 -6.62
N PHE A 16 -2.87 -3.11 -6.34
CA PHE A 16 -3.96 -2.60 -5.50
C PHE A 16 -5.26 -2.60 -6.30
N LYS A 17 -6.29 -3.26 -5.77
CA LYS A 17 -7.63 -3.29 -6.37
C LYS A 17 -8.60 -2.61 -5.42
N GLY A 18 -9.49 -1.82 -5.98
CA GLY A 18 -10.39 -0.98 -5.21
C GLY A 18 -11.35 -0.21 -6.11
N ASP A 19 -12.23 0.54 -5.46
CA ASP A 19 -13.14 1.45 -6.13
C ASP A 19 -12.56 2.86 -6.15
N VAL A 20 -12.64 3.53 -7.30
CA VAL A 20 -12.37 4.96 -7.36
C VAL A 20 -13.60 5.71 -6.85
N ILE A 21 -13.46 6.41 -5.73
CA ILE A 21 -14.59 6.98 -5.00
C ILE A 21 -14.71 8.49 -5.13
N THR A 22 -15.95 8.96 -4.96
CA THR A 22 -16.32 10.38 -4.99
C THR A 22 -15.98 11.10 -3.69
N GLU A 23 -15.88 12.42 -3.73
CA GLU A 23 -15.70 13.28 -2.56
C GLU A 23 -16.73 13.05 -1.45
N LYS A 24 -17.98 12.75 -1.81
CA LYS A 24 -19.02 12.41 -0.81
C LYS A 24 -18.67 11.11 -0.10
N GLN A 25 -18.35 10.05 -0.86
CA GLN A 25 -17.97 8.75 -0.29
C GLN A 25 -16.69 8.83 0.55
N ILE A 26 -15.72 9.65 0.14
CA ILE A 26 -14.51 9.94 0.93
C ILE A 26 -14.91 10.50 2.29
N ARG A 27 -15.74 11.55 2.34
CA ARG A 27 -16.18 12.14 3.61
C ARG A 27 -16.94 11.15 4.49
N ASP A 28 -17.88 10.42 3.88
CA ASP A 28 -18.69 9.43 4.60
C ASP A 28 -17.79 8.34 5.22
N ARG A 29 -16.84 7.77 4.46
CA ARG A 29 -15.89 6.75 4.94
C ARG A 29 -14.91 7.28 5.99
N VAL A 30 -14.38 8.49 5.82
CA VAL A 30 -13.52 9.12 6.84
C VAL A 30 -14.27 9.35 8.15
N SER A 31 -15.55 9.77 8.10
CA SER A 31 -16.37 9.96 9.31
C SER A 31 -16.69 8.64 10.03
N ALA A 32 -16.61 7.51 9.31
CA ALA A 32 -16.79 6.17 9.85
C ALA A 32 -15.46 5.46 10.19
N GLU A 33 -14.31 6.15 10.12
CA GLU A 33 -12.96 5.57 10.32
C GLU A 33 -12.62 4.38 9.39
N ASP A 34 -13.20 4.42 8.18
CA ASP A 34 -13.16 3.38 7.17
C ASP A 34 -12.25 3.75 5.98
N ASP A 35 -11.18 4.51 6.26
CA ASP A 35 -10.31 5.12 5.23
C ASP A 35 -8.85 4.63 5.28
N LYS A 36 -8.60 3.54 6.02
CA LYS A 36 -7.26 2.99 6.30
C LYS A 36 -6.51 2.49 5.06
N TYR A 37 -7.22 2.17 3.98
CA TYR A 37 -6.65 1.66 2.73
C TYR A 37 -6.91 2.56 1.52
N PHE A 38 -7.03 3.87 1.76
CA PHE A 38 -7.08 4.85 0.69
C PHE A 38 -5.71 5.03 0.03
N ILE A 39 -5.72 5.07 -1.29
CA ILE A 39 -4.55 5.41 -2.11
C ILE A 39 -4.87 6.65 -2.91
N ALA A 40 -4.06 7.69 -2.71
CA ALA A 40 -4.11 8.88 -3.54
C ALA A 40 -3.51 8.60 -4.92
N LEU A 41 -4.33 8.73 -5.96
CA LEU A 41 -3.88 8.63 -7.35
C LEU A 41 -3.29 9.96 -7.83
N LEU A 42 -2.47 9.92 -8.89
CA LEU A 42 -1.82 11.12 -9.44
C LEU A 42 -2.80 12.20 -9.92
N ASN A 43 -4.01 11.80 -10.31
CA ASN A 43 -5.08 12.70 -10.73
C ASN A 43 -5.91 13.27 -9.55
N GLY A 44 -5.46 13.05 -8.32
CA GLY A 44 -6.13 13.52 -7.10
C GLY A 44 -7.32 12.67 -6.65
N LYS A 45 -7.76 11.69 -7.43
CA LYS A 45 -8.81 10.76 -7.00
C LYS A 45 -8.28 9.78 -5.94
N ILE A 46 -9.20 9.19 -5.19
CA ILE A 46 -8.90 8.16 -4.21
C ILE A 46 -9.32 6.80 -4.74
N LEU A 47 -8.40 5.85 -4.73
CA LEU A 47 -8.68 4.43 -4.86
C LEU A 47 -8.85 3.85 -3.45
N ASP A 48 -10.05 3.35 -3.13
CA ASP A 48 -10.30 2.69 -1.86
C ASP A 48 -10.23 1.17 -2.00
N CYS A 49 -9.27 0.56 -1.31
CA CYS A 49 -9.03 -0.89 -1.31
C CYS A 49 -9.66 -1.60 -0.10
N MET A 50 -10.31 -0.90 0.84
CA MET A 50 -10.80 -1.44 2.11
C MET A 50 -11.70 -2.66 1.90
N HIS A 51 -12.74 -2.49 1.07
CA HIS A 51 -13.78 -3.49 0.81
C HIS A 51 -13.54 -4.35 -0.44
N THR A 52 -12.38 -4.20 -1.08
CA THR A 52 -12.02 -4.97 -2.28
C THR A 52 -10.92 -5.96 -1.96
N GLU A 53 -11.12 -7.23 -2.36
CA GLU A 53 -10.14 -8.29 -2.18
C GLU A 53 -8.88 -8.01 -3.01
N CYS A 54 -7.79 -7.65 -2.33
CA CYS A 54 -6.45 -7.58 -2.90
C CYS A 54 -5.40 -7.79 -1.83
N PHE A 55 -4.28 -8.41 -2.21
CA PHE A 55 -3.19 -8.68 -1.29
C PHE A 55 -2.38 -7.42 -0.96
N ALA A 56 -2.25 -6.50 -1.92
CA ALA A 56 -1.42 -5.31 -1.83
C ALA A 56 -1.71 -4.45 -0.59
N LYS A 57 -2.99 -4.36 -0.17
CA LYS A 57 -3.42 -3.56 0.99
C LYS A 57 -2.83 -4.06 2.32
N TYR A 58 -2.38 -5.31 2.39
CA TYR A 58 -1.82 -5.91 3.61
C TYR A 58 -0.29 -5.79 3.74
N ALA A 59 0.39 -5.07 2.84
CA ALA A 59 1.80 -4.76 3.00
C ALA A 59 1.97 -3.70 4.09
N ASN A 60 2.83 -3.96 5.08
CA ASN A 60 3.02 -3.08 6.24
C ASN A 60 4.12 -2.02 6.00
N ASP A 61 4.09 -0.86 6.66
CA ASP A 61 5.26 0.03 6.70
C ASP A 61 6.17 -0.36 7.86
N ALA A 62 7.39 -0.80 7.53
CA ALA A 62 8.37 -1.14 8.56
C ALA A 62 8.89 0.10 9.32
N THR A 63 8.72 1.31 8.78
CA THR A 63 9.36 2.54 9.32
C THR A 63 8.39 3.54 9.95
N GLY A 64 7.13 3.16 10.10
CA GLY A 64 6.05 4.10 10.39
C GLY A 64 5.94 4.63 11.82
N TYR A 65 5.79 3.72 12.78
CA TYR A 65 5.39 4.08 14.15
C TYR A 65 6.56 4.08 15.15
N SER A 66 7.57 3.24 14.93
CA SER A 66 8.68 3.05 15.84
C SER A 66 9.95 2.64 15.09
N ALA A 67 11.09 2.69 15.77
CA ALA A 67 12.27 1.99 15.31
C ALA A 67 11.92 0.50 15.15
N SER A 68 12.01 0.00 13.93
CA SER A 68 11.79 -1.39 13.58
C SER A 68 13.12 -2.03 13.22
N LEU A 69 13.26 -3.32 13.53
CA LEU A 69 14.37 -4.13 13.02
C LEU A 69 14.21 -4.44 11.52
N PHE A 70 13.01 -4.19 10.97
CA PHE A 70 12.69 -4.42 9.56
C PHE A 70 12.90 -3.15 8.73
N THR A 71 13.19 -3.36 7.44
CA THR A 71 13.30 -2.29 6.45
C THR A 71 12.32 -2.54 5.32
N ASN A 72 11.76 -1.45 4.77
CA ASN A 72 10.90 -1.53 3.60
C ASN A 72 11.65 -2.22 2.45
N ASN A 73 11.04 -3.27 1.90
CA ASN A 73 11.59 -4.11 0.84
C ASN A 73 10.77 -4.04 -0.46
N ALA A 74 9.69 -3.27 -0.46
CA ALA A 74 8.88 -2.93 -1.61
C ALA A 74 8.54 -1.43 -1.60
N LYS A 75 8.06 -0.94 -2.74
CA LYS A 75 7.54 0.42 -2.90
C LYS A 75 6.26 0.41 -3.73
N ILE A 76 5.41 1.40 -3.50
CA ILE A 76 4.21 1.64 -4.30
C ILE A 76 4.62 2.38 -5.57
N ILE A 77 4.22 1.87 -6.73
CA ILE A 77 4.44 2.50 -8.04
C ILE A 77 3.17 2.44 -8.90
N ILE A 78 3.20 3.08 -10.06
CA ILE A 78 2.24 2.85 -11.14
C ILE A 78 2.95 2.01 -12.21
N ASN A 79 2.38 0.87 -12.58
CA ASN A 79 2.94 -0.01 -13.61
C ASN A 79 2.60 0.46 -15.03
N GLU A 80 3.09 -0.26 -16.03
CA GLU A 80 2.87 0.06 -17.46
C GLU A 80 1.39 0.01 -17.87
N GLN A 81 0.57 -0.73 -17.13
CA GLN A 81 -0.89 -0.82 -17.31
C GLN A 81 -1.64 0.30 -16.56
N ASN A 82 -0.92 1.29 -16.03
CA ASN A 82 -1.46 2.41 -15.26
C ASN A 82 -2.20 1.99 -13.98
N GLN A 83 -1.79 0.86 -13.39
CA GLN A 83 -2.32 0.35 -12.13
C GLN A 83 -1.36 0.64 -10.99
N VAL A 84 -1.89 0.96 -9.82
CA VAL A 84 -1.06 1.10 -8.62
C VAL A 84 -0.66 -0.31 -8.16
N CYS A 85 0.64 -0.57 -8.01
CA CYS A 85 1.15 -1.86 -7.60
C CYS A 85 2.31 -1.75 -6.59
N LEU A 86 2.62 -2.87 -5.95
CA LEU A 86 3.84 -3.05 -5.17
C LEU A 86 4.94 -3.60 -6.07
N MET A 87 6.11 -2.96 -6.03
CA MET A 87 7.31 -3.44 -6.72
C MET A 87 8.41 -3.70 -5.70
N ALA A 88 9.11 -4.82 -5.84
CA ALA A 88 10.23 -5.19 -4.99
C ALA A 88 11.42 -4.23 -5.19
N THR A 89 12.03 -3.76 -4.10
CA THR A 89 13.22 -2.86 -4.15
C THR A 89 14.54 -3.60 -4.02
N LYS A 90 14.48 -4.89 -3.65
CA LYS A 90 15.60 -5.81 -3.46
C LYS A 90 15.11 -7.25 -3.61
N LYS A 91 16.02 -8.22 -3.57
CA LYS A 91 15.64 -9.63 -3.47
C LYS A 91 14.89 -9.89 -2.15
N ILE A 92 13.76 -10.58 -2.22
CA ILE A 92 12.92 -10.97 -1.07
C ILE A 92 12.76 -12.49 -1.13
N LEU A 93 13.18 -13.21 -0.09
CA LEU A 93 13.08 -14.67 -0.06
C LEU A 93 11.63 -15.12 0.16
N ALA A 94 11.28 -16.29 -0.38
CA ALA A 94 10.02 -16.96 -0.07
C ALA A 94 9.80 -17.02 1.45
N GLY A 95 8.56 -16.79 1.89
CA GLY A 95 8.18 -16.74 3.30
C GLY A 95 8.53 -15.44 4.02
N SER A 96 9.18 -14.46 3.37
CA SER A 96 9.45 -13.15 3.97
C SER A 96 8.22 -12.24 3.93
N GLU A 97 8.07 -11.38 4.93
CA GLU A 97 7.05 -10.32 4.91
C GLU A 97 7.44 -9.21 3.93
N ILE A 98 6.44 -8.66 3.24
CA ILE A 98 6.57 -7.53 2.34
C ILE A 98 6.17 -6.25 3.08
N PHE A 99 7.09 -5.29 3.04
CA PHE A 99 6.96 -3.99 3.67
C PHE A 99 7.12 -2.86 2.65
N CYS A 100 6.21 -1.88 2.68
CA CYS A 100 6.25 -0.71 1.81
C CYS A 100 5.98 0.57 2.60
N SER A 101 6.56 1.69 2.18
CA SER A 101 6.30 2.95 2.87
C SER A 101 4.90 3.48 2.52
N TYR A 102 4.13 3.83 3.55
CA TYR A 102 2.83 4.51 3.40
C TYR A 102 2.98 6.01 3.12
N GLY A 103 4.19 6.54 3.29
CA GLY A 103 4.52 7.93 3.07
C GLY A 103 4.21 8.84 4.26
N LYS A 104 4.88 10.00 4.27
CA LYS A 104 4.85 10.95 5.39
C LYS A 104 3.46 11.49 5.71
N ARG A 105 2.61 11.66 4.69
CA ARG A 105 1.26 12.21 4.86
C ARG A 105 0.36 11.28 5.67
N TYR A 106 0.43 9.97 5.41
CA TYR A 106 -0.29 8.96 6.20
C TYR A 106 0.16 9.01 7.66
N TRP A 107 1.47 8.93 7.91
CA TRP A 107 2.00 8.97 9.27
C TRP A 107 1.70 10.28 9.98
N LYS A 108 1.68 11.43 9.30
CA LYS A 108 1.26 12.71 9.91
C LYS A 108 -0.17 12.67 10.45
N LYS A 109 -1.07 11.95 9.78
CA LYS A 109 -2.47 11.77 10.22
C LYS A 109 -2.59 10.81 11.41
N HIS A 110 -1.75 9.78 11.46
CA HIS A 110 -1.84 8.69 12.43
C HIS A 110 -0.83 8.76 13.57
N ARG A 111 0.03 9.79 13.62
CA ARG A 111 0.85 10.09 14.81
C ARG A 111 -0.06 10.69 15.88
N VAL A 112 -0.14 9.98 17.00
CA VAL A 112 -0.71 10.49 18.27
C VAL A 112 0.25 11.52 18.87
#